data_AF-A0A847YG70-F1
#
_entry.id   AF-A0A847YG70-F1
#
_cell.length_a   1.000
_cell.length_b   1.000
_cell.length_c   1.000
_cell.angle_alpha   90.00
_cell.angle_beta   90.00
_cell.angle_gamma   90.00
#
_symmetry.space_group_name_H-M   'P 1'
#
loop_
_entity.id
_entity.type
_entity.pdbx_description
1 polymer ?
#
loop_
_entity_poly.entity_id
_entity_poly.type
_entity_poly.pdbx_seq_one_letter_code
_entity_poly.pdbx_strand_id
1 'polypeptide(L)'
;DAPESVKPNSPVEPFGPEASQAVRDLLSGAGNRIRLETENKRDKYGRLLGVVWAGEICVNEALVEAGLARVERQYSFPESLKVRLLAAEIQARAERRGIWGLERSTTP
;
A
#
# COMPACT_ATOMS: atom_id res chain seq x y z
N ASP A 1 -1.08 0.85 -4.85
CA ASP A 1 -2.47 1.33 -4.80
C ASP A 1 -3.20 0.64 -3.67
N ALA A 2 -3.79 1.38 -2.74
CA ALA A 2 -4.58 0.82 -1.64
C ALA A 2 -6.06 1.07 -1.91
N PRO A 3 -6.98 0.22 -1.44
CA PRO A 3 -8.41 0.42 -1.65
C PRO A 3 -8.86 1.77 -1.06
N GLU A 4 -9.63 2.53 -1.82
CA GLU A 4 -10.09 3.87 -1.46
C GLU A 4 -11.27 3.80 -0.46
N SER A 5 -11.13 4.51 0.66
CA SER A 5 -12.18 4.60 1.71
C SER A 5 -12.68 6.03 1.96
N VAL A 6 -12.02 7.05 1.38
CA VAL A 6 -12.22 8.46 1.74
C VAL A 6 -12.79 9.32 0.62
N LYS A 7 -12.98 8.76 -0.58
CA LYS A 7 -13.46 9.52 -1.73
C LYS A 7 -14.95 9.88 -1.58
N PRO A 8 -15.32 11.18 -1.58
CA PRO A 8 -16.72 11.59 -1.50
C PRO A 8 -17.54 10.99 -2.64
N ASN A 9 -18.74 10.49 -2.33
CA ASN A 9 -19.68 9.89 -3.29
C ASN A 9 -19.15 8.64 -4.04
N SER A 10 -18.22 7.88 -3.45
CA SER A 10 -17.82 6.57 -3.95
C SER A 10 -18.06 5.50 -2.86
N PRO A 11 -18.43 4.27 -3.22
CA PRO A 11 -18.49 3.19 -2.24
C PRO A 11 -17.10 2.95 -1.64
N VAL A 12 -17.05 2.69 -0.34
CA VAL A 12 -15.82 2.26 0.34
C VAL A 12 -15.38 0.94 -0.28
N GLU A 13 -14.17 0.92 -0.83
CA GLU A 13 -13.62 -0.31 -1.37
C GLU A 13 -13.27 -1.28 -0.21
N PRO A 14 -13.49 -2.59 -0.39
CA PRO A 14 -13.11 -3.59 0.61
C PRO A 14 -11.65 -3.44 1.03
N PHE A 15 -11.38 -3.55 2.33
CA PHE A 15 -10.06 -3.33 2.96
C PHE A 15 -9.55 -1.87 2.95
N GLY A 16 -10.34 -0.90 2.49
CA GLY A 16 -9.96 0.52 2.54
C GLY A 16 -9.83 1.08 3.97
N PRO A 17 -10.79 0.81 4.88
CA PRO A 17 -10.66 1.19 6.29
C PRO A 17 -9.46 0.52 6.98
N GLU A 18 -9.24 -0.76 6.71
CA GLU A 18 -8.14 -1.56 7.26
C GLU A 18 -6.78 -1.05 6.78
N ALA A 19 -6.64 -0.74 5.48
CA ALA A 19 -5.46 -0.10 4.92
C ALA A 19 -5.19 1.26 5.58
N SER A 20 -6.25 2.06 5.78
CA SER A 20 -6.15 3.37 6.42
C SER A 20 -5.71 3.26 7.88
N GLN A 21 -6.25 2.29 8.62
CA GLN A 21 -5.91 2.04 10.01
C GLN A 21 -4.47 1.51 10.14
N ALA A 22 -4.05 0.57 9.29
CA ALA A 22 -2.70 0.03 9.28
C ALA A 22 -1.65 1.14 9.06
N VAL A 23 -1.89 2.07 8.14
CA VAL A 23 -1.03 3.25 7.96
C VAL A 23 -0.98 4.09 9.24
N ARG A 24 -2.13 4.39 9.85
CA ARG A 24 -2.18 5.20 11.08
C ARG A 24 -1.41 4.55 12.23
N ASP A 25 -1.56 3.24 12.41
CA ASP A 25 -0.91 2.50 13.49
C ASP A 25 0.61 2.47 13.30
N LEU A 26 1.07 2.17 12.07
CA LEU A 26 2.51 2.18 11.73
C LEU A 26 3.15 3.55 11.95
N LEU A 27 2.47 4.62 11.53
CA LEU A 27 2.99 5.98 11.69
C LEU A 27 2.96 6.45 13.15
N SER A 28 1.88 6.14 13.89
CA SER A 28 1.75 6.52 15.30
C SER A 28 2.80 5.83 16.17
N GLY A 29 3.12 4.56 15.87
CA GLY A 29 4.18 3.82 16.56
C GLY A 29 5.59 4.35 16.31
N ALA A 30 5.83 5.08 15.21
CA ALA A 30 7.14 5.62 14.86
C ALA A 30 7.46 6.96 15.54
N GLY A 31 6.46 7.65 16.10
CA GLY A 31 6.62 9.00 16.65
C GLY A 31 7.27 9.95 15.63
N ASN A 32 8.41 10.56 15.99
CA ASN A 32 9.11 11.52 15.12
C ASN A 32 10.02 10.87 14.06
N ARG A 33 10.05 9.53 13.95
CA ARG A 33 10.94 8.79 13.04
C ARG A 33 10.29 8.52 11.69
N ILE A 34 9.54 9.47 11.15
CA ILE A 34 8.86 9.33 9.85
C ILE A 34 9.72 9.95 8.75
N ARG A 35 9.95 9.22 7.66
CA ARG A 35 10.75 9.68 6.51
C ARG A 35 10.00 9.40 5.20
N LEU A 36 10.09 10.35 4.27
CA LEU A 36 9.63 10.17 2.89
C LEU A 36 10.85 10.08 1.97
N GLU A 37 10.98 8.98 1.24
CA GLU A 37 11.94 8.84 0.16
C GLU A 37 11.24 9.10 -1.18
N THR A 38 11.68 10.11 -1.92
CA THR A 38 11.03 10.55 -3.16
C THR A 38 12.03 11.17 -4.12
N GLU A 39 11.81 10.95 -5.42
CA GLU A 39 12.52 11.63 -6.51
C GLU A 39 11.80 12.92 -6.97
N ASN A 40 10.88 13.46 -6.16
CA ASN A 40 10.02 14.61 -6.51
C ASN A 40 9.14 14.42 -7.76
N LYS A 41 8.88 13.15 -8.13
CA LYS A 41 7.94 12.80 -9.19
C LYS A 41 6.51 12.97 -8.70
N ARG A 42 5.62 13.41 -9.59
CA ARG A 42 4.18 13.54 -9.32
C ARG A 42 3.38 12.70 -10.28
N ASP A 43 2.23 12.21 -9.84
CA ASP A 43 1.28 11.56 -10.73
C ASP A 43 0.45 12.59 -11.54
N LYS A 44 -0.43 12.09 -12.41
CA LYS A 44 -1.33 12.90 -13.25
C LYS A 44 -2.30 13.79 -12.46
N TYR A 45 -2.48 13.54 -11.17
CA TYR A 45 -3.32 14.32 -10.26
C TYR A 45 -2.49 15.29 -9.40
N GLY A 46 -1.17 15.36 -9.61
CA GLY A 46 -0.27 16.24 -8.87
C GLY A 46 0.16 15.70 -7.50
N ARG A 47 -0.17 14.45 -7.14
CA ARG A 47 0.24 13.84 -5.87
C ARG A 47 1.72 13.48 -5.92
N LEU A 48 2.44 13.76 -4.84
CA LEU A 48 3.86 13.42 -4.71
C LEU A 48 4.01 11.90 -4.56
N LEU A 49 4.84 11.30 -5.42
CA LEU A 49 5.15 9.88 -5.38
C LEU A 49 6.36 9.64 -4.49
N GLY A 50 6.24 8.67 -3.58
CA GLY A 50 7.34 8.31 -2.70
C GLY A 50 7.05 7.10 -1.83
N VAL A 51 8.07 6.75 -1.06
CA VAL A 51 8.10 5.59 -0.16
C VAL A 51 8.14 6.12 1.27
N VAL A 52 7.17 5.71 2.07
CA VAL A 52 7.05 6.17 3.46
C VAL A 52 7.73 5.16 4.38
N TRP A 53 8.55 5.69 5.29
CA TRP A 53 9.26 4.91 6.29
C TRP A 53 8.83 5.36 7.70
N ALA A 54 8.52 4.37 8.54
CA ALA A 54 8.19 4.50 9.95
C ALA A 54 9.33 3.87 10.76
N GLY A 55 10.33 4.67 11.14
CA GLY A 55 11.61 4.17 11.62
C GLY A 55 12.35 3.41 10.53
N GLU A 56 12.55 2.11 10.76
CA GLU A 56 13.16 1.18 9.78
C GLU A 56 12.09 0.42 8.96
N ILE A 57 10.80 0.62 9.26
CA ILE A 57 9.71 -0.09 8.59
C ILE A 57 9.33 0.65 7.32
N CYS A 58 9.40 -0.04 6.18
CA CYS A 58 8.83 0.44 4.91
C CYS A 58 7.31 0.27 4.95
N VAL A 59 6.57 1.37 5.08
CA VAL A 59 5.10 1.34 5.19
C VAL A 59 4.48 0.78 3.93
N ASN A 60 4.99 1.15 2.75
CA ASN A 60 4.48 0.66 1.47
C ASN A 60 4.55 -0.87 1.38
N GLU A 61 5.67 -1.46 1.82
CA GLU A 61 5.88 -2.91 1.80
C GLU A 61 5.00 -3.62 2.81
N ALA A 62 4.90 -3.09 4.04
CA ALA A 62 4.03 -3.65 5.08
C ALA A 62 2.57 -3.72 4.62
N LEU A 63 2.07 -2.71 3.90
CA LEU A 63 0.72 -2.73 3.34
C LEU A 63 0.55 -3.78 2.25
N VAL A 64 1.53 -3.91 1.35
CA VAL A 64 1.48 -4.92 0.28
C VAL A 64 1.52 -6.33 0.87
N GLU A 65 2.40 -6.57 1.84
CA GLU A 65 2.53 -7.85 2.54
C GLU A 65 1.25 -8.22 3.32
N ALA A 66 0.57 -7.24 3.90
CA ALA A 66 -0.72 -7.44 4.57
C ALA A 66 -1.88 -7.67 3.58
N GLY A 67 -1.65 -7.55 2.26
CA GLY A 67 -2.70 -7.62 1.24
C GLY A 67 -3.63 -6.40 1.27
N LEU A 68 -3.16 -5.27 1.81
CA LEU A 68 -3.88 -4.00 1.92
C LEU A 68 -3.52 -3.02 0.79
N ALA A 69 -2.57 -3.39 -0.08
CA ALA A 69 -2.20 -2.62 -1.25
C ALA A 69 -1.71 -3.52 -2.41
N ARG A 70 -1.82 -3.00 -3.64
CA ARG A 70 -1.28 -3.57 -4.89
C ARG A 70 -0.03 -2.81 -5.34
N VAL A 71 0.88 -3.51 -6.00
CA VAL A 71 2.09 -2.89 -6.56
C VAL A 71 1.78 -2.26 -7.92
N GLU A 72 1.93 -0.94 -8.01
CA GLU A 72 1.75 -0.21 -9.26
C GLU A 72 3.03 -0.23 -10.10
N ARG A 73 3.07 -1.12 -11.09
CA ARG A 73 4.27 -1.42 -11.89
C ARG A 73 4.68 -0.28 -12.83
N GLN A 74 3.78 0.65 -13.08
CA GLN A 74 3.98 1.79 -13.96
C GLN A 74 4.81 2.92 -13.32
N TYR A 75 4.93 2.95 -11.99
CA TYR A 75 5.71 3.96 -11.30
C TYR A 75 7.16 3.52 -11.14
N SER A 76 8.06 4.50 -11.27
CA SER A 76 9.49 4.31 -11.12
C SER A 76 9.82 4.31 -9.62
N PHE A 77 10.32 3.17 -9.13
CA PHE A 77 10.85 2.97 -7.78
C PHE A 77 12.31 2.50 -7.91
N PRO A 78 13.14 2.63 -6.85
CA PRO A 78 14.42 1.93 -6.79
C PRO A 78 14.22 0.43 -7.03
N GLU A 79 15.07 -0.18 -7.85
CA GLU A 79 14.90 -1.58 -8.29
C GLU A 79 14.85 -2.56 -7.10
N SER A 80 15.68 -2.33 -6.08
CA SER A 80 15.69 -3.13 -4.85
C SER A 80 14.36 -3.10 -4.11
N LEU A 81 13.70 -1.94 -4.03
CA LEU A 81 12.39 -1.81 -3.43
C LEU A 81 11.31 -2.48 -4.29
N LYS A 82 11.39 -2.32 -5.61
CA LYS A 82 10.45 -2.96 -6.54
C LYS A 82 10.46 -4.48 -6.38
N VAL A 83 11.63 -5.09 -6.27
CA VAL A 83 11.77 -6.54 -6.03
C VAL A 83 11.11 -6.94 -4.71
N ARG A 84 11.35 -6.19 -3.62
CA ARG A 84 10.72 -6.45 -2.31
C ARG A 84 9.20 -6.36 -2.37
N LEU A 85 8.67 -5.30 -2.97
CA LEU A 85 7.23 -5.09 -3.11
C LEU A 85 6.57 -6.21 -3.94
N LEU A 86 7.19 -6.63 -5.04
CA LEU A 86 6.68 -7.72 -5.86
C LEU A 86 6.69 -9.06 -5.10
N ALA A 87 7.76 -9.34 -4.34
CA ALA A 87 7.82 -10.53 -3.50
C ALA A 87 6.74 -10.53 -2.41
N ALA A 88 6.53 -9.39 -1.74
CA ALA A 88 5.46 -9.22 -0.75
C ALA A 88 4.07 -9.42 -1.38
N GLU A 89 3.84 -8.89 -2.59
CA GLU A 89 2.56 -9.07 -3.31
C GLU A 89 2.30 -10.54 -3.64
N ILE A 90 3.33 -11.27 -4.09
CA ILE A 90 3.23 -12.70 -4.38
C ILE A 90 2.86 -13.49 -3.11
N GLN A 91 3.50 -13.20 -1.98
CA GLN A 91 3.18 -13.85 -0.70
C GLN A 91 1.76 -13.55 -0.25
N ALA A 92 1.35 -12.27 -0.27
CA ALA A 92 -0.01 -11.87 0.11
C ALA A 92 -1.08 -12.55 -0.76
N ARG A 93 -0.81 -12.74 -2.06
CA ARG A 93 -1.68 -13.49 -2.98
C ARG A 93 -1.73 -14.98 -2.64
N ALA A 94 -0.59 -15.61 -2.41
CA ALA A 94 -0.50 -17.03 -2.09
C ALA A 94 -1.28 -17.36 -0.80
N GLU A 95 -1.18 -16.48 0.19
CA GLU A 95 -1.87 -16.60 1.47
C GLU A 95 -3.29 -16.03 1.48
N ARG A 96 -3.75 -15.44 0.37
CA ARG A 96 -5.07 -14.82 0.22
C ARG A 96 -5.37 -13.75 1.27
N ARG A 97 -4.36 -12.96 1.63
CA ARG A 97 -4.50 -11.85 2.59
C ARG A 97 -5.28 -10.69 1.98
N GLY A 98 -6.08 -10.01 2.80
CA GLY A 98 -6.77 -8.78 2.43
C GLY A 98 -7.52 -8.88 1.10
N ILE A 99 -7.24 -7.93 0.20
CA ILE A 99 -7.89 -7.82 -1.12
C ILE A 99 -7.79 -9.10 -1.96
N TRP A 100 -6.76 -9.94 -1.73
CA TRP A 100 -6.54 -11.18 -2.48
C TRP A 100 -7.48 -12.31 -2.03
N GLY A 101 -8.08 -12.21 -0.85
CA GLY A 101 -9.11 -13.13 -0.37
C GLY A 101 -10.46 -12.97 -1.09
N LEU A 102 -10.70 -11.81 -1.70
CA LEU A 102 -11.97 -11.49 -2.36
C LEU A 102 -12.09 -12.04 -3.78
N GLU A 103 -10.97 -12.43 -4.41
CA GLU A 103 -10.94 -12.86 -5.82
C GLU A 103 -11.69 -14.19 -6.10
N ARG A 104 -12.24 -14.85 -5.07
CA ARG A 104 -13.15 -16.01 -5.22
C ARG A 104 -14.62 -15.72 -4.93
N SER A 105 -15.00 -14.51 -4.52
CA SER A 105 -16.38 -14.20 -4.10
C SER A 105 -17.32 -13.82 -5.25
N THR A 106 -16.82 -13.73 -6.49
CA THR A 106 -17.66 -13.51 -7.67
C THR A 106 -18.02 -14.84 -8.31
N THR A 107 -19.05 -15.51 -7.79
CA THR A 107 -19.79 -16.55 -8.50
C THR A 107 -21.24 -16.54 -8.01
N PRO A 108 -22.23 -16.17 -8.84
CA PRO A 108 -23.44 -16.98 -8.99
C PRO A 108 -23.16 -18.20 -9.88
#